data_AF-A0A7V4WY05-F1
#
_entry.id   AF-A0A7V4WY05-F1
#
_cell.length_a   1.000
_cell.length_b   1.000
_cell.length_c   1.000
_cell.angle_alpha   90.00
_cell.angle_beta   90.00
_cell.angle_gamma   90.00
#
_symmetry.space_group_name_H-M   'P 1'
#
loop_
_entity.id
_entity.type
_entity.pdbx_description
1 polymer ?
#
loop_
_entity_poly.entity_id
_entity_poly.type
_entity_poly.pdbx_seq_one_letter_code
_entity_poly.pdbx_strand_id
1 'polypeptide(L)'
;MHEKIHDQSQDLRDEIKRLRKSLSELTPSLEMLLKRRGFKIFKSEPADDLLIPSEEFLPGFYEMLKKYSFRLFLRDIIKKQEGFKPEEVTRYATSGVTKEYIDYLLNIGMVEYHYPEYRLKNRPIKSFGETLEWFLSEIFKREFAIEAIWGIRFKRPKVGGDYDLIAKVDSSILYMEIKSSPPKQIYQKEISAFFERIEDLHPEISVFFDDTELRMKDKIVLMFEEELRKKFTNPPEIIRMEKELFHINDKIFIINAKDNIVSNIEKILSWYFRRNK
;
A
#
# COMPACT_ATOMS: atom_id res chain seq x y z
N MET A 1 -43.81 22.47 14.20
CA MET A 1 -42.44 22.12 14.64
C MET A 1 -41.76 21.16 13.68
N HIS A 2 -42.43 20.09 13.21
CA HIS A 2 -41.89 19.18 12.19
C HIS A 2 -41.57 19.83 10.83
N GLU A 3 -42.42 20.75 10.35
CA GLU A 3 -42.18 21.49 9.09
C GLU A 3 -40.88 22.30 9.12
N LYS A 4 -40.62 23.02 10.22
CA LYS A 4 -39.41 23.84 10.41
C LYS A 4 -38.13 23.00 10.49
N ILE A 5 -38.21 21.78 11.01
CA ILE A 5 -37.08 20.83 11.08
C ILE A 5 -36.81 20.21 9.70
N HIS A 6 -37.86 19.96 8.92
CA HIS A 6 -37.73 19.44 7.56
C HIS A 6 -37.10 20.47 6.61
N ASP A 7 -37.51 21.73 6.72
CA ASP A 7 -36.99 22.87 5.95
C ASP A 7 -35.50 23.12 6.24
N GLN A 8 -35.11 23.16 7.52
CA GLN A 8 -33.71 23.25 7.92
C GLN A 8 -32.87 22.04 7.46
N SER A 9 -33.44 20.84 7.43
CA SER A 9 -32.76 19.66 6.94
C SER A 9 -32.51 19.73 5.43
N GLN A 10 -33.41 20.36 4.68
CA GLN A 10 -33.29 20.51 3.24
C GLN A 10 -32.27 21.61 2.88
N ASP A 11 -32.32 22.75 3.55
CA ASP A 11 -31.34 23.84 3.40
C ASP A 11 -29.90 23.35 3.68
N LEU A 12 -29.72 22.56 4.75
CA LEU A 12 -28.42 21.97 5.08
C LEU A 12 -27.94 20.98 4.00
N ARG A 13 -28.83 20.19 3.41
CA ARG A 13 -28.47 19.27 2.32
C ARG A 13 -28.04 20.02 1.06
N ASP A 14 -28.73 21.11 0.74
CA ASP A 14 -28.42 21.92 -0.43
C ASP A 14 -27.10 22.69 -0.25
N GLU A 15 -26.83 23.20 0.95
CA GLU A 15 -25.53 23.82 1.26
C GLU A 15 -24.39 22.79 1.26
N ILE A 16 -24.59 21.59 1.83
CA ILE A 16 -23.61 20.50 1.72
C ILE A 16 -23.34 20.16 0.25
N LYS A 17 -24.38 20.11 -0.60
CA LYS A 17 -24.24 19.83 -2.02
C LYS A 17 -23.44 20.93 -2.73
N ARG A 18 -23.71 22.20 -2.41
CA ARG A 18 -22.97 23.36 -2.93
C ARG A 18 -21.50 23.32 -2.53
N LEU A 19 -21.22 23.10 -1.24
CA LEU A 19 -19.85 23.01 -0.71
C LEU A 19 -19.07 21.85 -1.34
N ARG A 20 -19.70 20.66 -1.48
CA ARG A 20 -19.10 19.53 -2.20
C ARG A 20 -18.77 19.87 -3.65
N LYS A 21 -19.67 20.58 -4.34
CA LYS A 21 -19.45 21.03 -5.72
C LYS A 21 -18.27 21.99 -5.80
N SER A 22 -18.23 23.04 -4.97
CA SER A 22 -17.12 23.99 -4.94
C SER A 22 -15.78 23.32 -4.58
N LEU A 23 -15.77 22.37 -3.64
CA LEU A 23 -14.57 21.62 -3.29
C LEU A 23 -14.05 20.76 -4.47
N SER A 24 -14.98 20.14 -5.23
CA SER A 24 -14.63 19.35 -6.42
C SER A 24 -14.12 20.20 -7.59
N GLU A 25 -14.53 21.46 -7.67
CA GLU A 25 -14.03 22.44 -8.64
C GLU A 25 -12.64 22.95 -8.26
N LEU A 26 -12.35 23.09 -6.96
CA LEU A 26 -11.07 23.56 -6.44
C LEU A 26 -9.97 22.49 -6.49
N THR A 27 -10.30 21.21 -6.29
CA THR A 27 -9.33 20.11 -6.42
C THR A 27 -9.91 18.97 -7.25
N PRO A 28 -9.37 18.69 -8.47
CA PRO A 28 -9.86 17.59 -9.29
C PRO A 28 -9.67 16.25 -8.56
N SER A 29 -10.60 15.31 -8.69
CA SER A 29 -10.46 13.96 -8.13
C SER A 29 -9.26 13.21 -8.72
N LEU A 30 -8.80 12.15 -8.05
CA LEU A 30 -7.73 11.32 -8.57
C LEU A 30 -8.06 10.76 -9.96
N GLU A 31 -9.29 10.30 -10.15
CA GLU A 31 -9.76 9.80 -11.46
C GLU A 31 -9.61 10.88 -12.56
N MET A 32 -9.93 12.14 -12.25
CA MET A 32 -9.80 13.24 -13.20
C MET A 32 -8.33 13.56 -13.50
N LEU A 33 -7.45 13.52 -12.49
CA LEU A 33 -6.00 13.69 -12.68
C LEU A 33 -5.41 12.60 -13.57
N LEU A 34 -5.84 11.35 -13.41
CA LEU A 34 -5.45 10.21 -14.25
C LEU A 34 -5.97 10.37 -15.68
N LYS A 35 -7.25 10.74 -15.83
CA LYS A 35 -7.88 10.95 -17.14
C LYS A 35 -7.18 12.03 -17.97
N ARG A 36 -6.73 13.11 -17.32
CA ARG A 36 -5.94 14.18 -17.98
C ARG A 36 -4.60 13.68 -18.52
N ARG A 37 -4.01 12.67 -17.91
CA ARG A 37 -2.78 11.99 -18.37
C ARG A 37 -3.06 10.86 -19.38
N GLY A 38 -4.33 10.67 -19.78
CA GLY A 38 -4.74 9.64 -20.74
C GLY A 38 -5.07 8.29 -20.11
N PHE A 39 -5.10 8.19 -18.78
CA PHE A 39 -5.39 6.94 -18.07
C PHE A 39 -6.88 6.81 -17.74
N LYS A 40 -7.46 5.66 -18.06
CA LYS A 40 -8.82 5.29 -17.64
C LYS A 40 -8.78 3.99 -16.87
N ILE A 41 -9.18 4.04 -15.60
CA ILE A 41 -9.26 2.86 -14.73
C ILE A 41 -10.29 1.88 -15.35
N PHE A 42 -9.87 0.63 -15.50
CA PHE A 42 -10.70 -0.47 -15.99
C PHE A 42 -11.11 -1.41 -14.86
N LYS A 43 -10.18 -1.76 -13.97
CA LYS A 43 -10.41 -2.51 -12.73
C LYS A 43 -9.56 -1.89 -11.63
N SER A 44 -10.05 -1.92 -10.40
CA SER A 44 -9.32 -1.57 -9.18
C SER A 44 -9.86 -2.39 -8.02
N GLU A 45 -9.09 -2.47 -6.94
CA GLU A 45 -9.49 -3.09 -5.67
C GLU A 45 -9.99 -4.54 -5.86
N PRO A 46 -9.16 -5.44 -6.44
CA PRO A 46 -9.52 -6.84 -6.58
C PRO A 46 -9.78 -7.47 -5.21
N ALA A 47 -10.91 -8.18 -5.06
CA ALA A 47 -11.26 -8.86 -3.82
C ALA A 47 -10.84 -10.35 -3.80
N ASP A 48 -10.24 -10.84 -4.89
CA ASP A 48 -10.13 -12.27 -5.17
C ASP A 48 -9.11 -12.98 -4.25
N ASP A 49 -8.02 -12.31 -3.84
CA ASP A 49 -6.99 -12.85 -2.91
C ASP A 49 -6.87 -12.01 -1.62
N LEU A 50 -7.89 -11.22 -1.28
CA LEU A 50 -7.85 -10.30 -0.14
C LEU A 50 -8.09 -11.03 1.20
N LEU A 51 -7.10 -11.01 2.09
CA LEU A 51 -7.17 -11.61 3.43
C LEU A 51 -7.59 -10.54 4.47
N ILE A 52 -8.90 -10.29 4.57
CA ILE A 52 -9.48 -9.36 5.54
C ILE A 52 -10.63 -10.01 6.34
N PRO A 53 -10.87 -9.61 7.60
CA PRO A 53 -12.02 -10.08 8.38
C PRO A 53 -13.32 -9.36 7.97
N SER A 54 -14.42 -9.69 8.66
CA SER A 54 -15.67 -8.91 8.58
C SER A 54 -15.45 -7.46 9.00
N GLU A 55 -16.30 -6.55 8.51
CA GLU A 55 -16.16 -5.10 8.68
C GLU A 55 -16.02 -4.67 10.14
N GLU A 56 -16.71 -5.35 11.06
CA GLU A 56 -16.67 -5.09 12.50
C GLU A 56 -15.27 -5.22 13.12
N PHE A 57 -14.42 -6.09 12.56
CA PHE A 57 -13.07 -6.36 13.06
C PHE A 57 -11.98 -5.62 12.27
N LEU A 58 -12.32 -4.97 11.15
CA LEU A 58 -11.35 -4.25 10.31
C LEU A 58 -10.50 -3.23 11.07
N PRO A 59 -11.03 -2.41 12.00
CA PRO A 59 -10.21 -1.45 12.73
C PRO A 59 -9.11 -2.11 13.58
N GLY A 60 -9.44 -3.20 14.28
CA GLY A 60 -8.46 -3.95 15.06
C GLY A 60 -7.43 -4.64 14.18
N PHE A 61 -7.86 -5.19 13.04
CA PHE A 61 -6.98 -5.87 12.11
C PHE A 61 -6.00 -4.89 11.45
N TYR A 62 -6.47 -3.70 11.10
CA TYR A 62 -5.65 -2.60 10.61
C TYR A 62 -4.53 -2.23 11.60
N GLU A 63 -4.84 -2.09 12.90
CA GLU A 63 -3.81 -1.83 13.92
C GLU A 63 -2.81 -2.98 14.05
N MET A 64 -3.26 -4.23 13.94
CA MET A 64 -2.38 -5.39 13.95
C MET A 64 -1.45 -5.41 12.73
N LEU A 65 -1.95 -5.03 11.55
CA LEU A 65 -1.15 -4.95 10.33
C LEU A 65 -0.04 -3.90 10.40
N LYS A 66 -0.09 -2.90 11.29
CA LYS A 66 1.04 -1.98 11.53
C LYS A 66 2.27 -2.72 12.05
N LYS A 67 2.10 -3.86 12.74
CA LYS A 67 3.19 -4.69 13.27
C LYS A 67 3.81 -5.55 12.16
N TYR A 68 5.10 -5.34 11.88
CA TYR A 68 5.82 -6.12 10.86
C TYR A 68 5.83 -7.64 11.15
N SER A 69 5.99 -8.03 12.42
CA SER A 69 5.94 -9.44 12.83
C SER A 69 4.58 -10.10 12.55
N PHE A 70 3.48 -9.36 12.67
CA PHE A 70 2.14 -9.85 12.33
C PHE A 70 2.02 -10.09 10.82
N ARG A 71 2.52 -9.17 9.98
CA ARG A 71 2.54 -9.35 8.51
C ARG A 71 3.43 -10.52 8.08
N LEU A 72 4.55 -10.77 8.78
CA LEU A 72 5.37 -11.98 8.57
C LEU A 72 4.61 -13.26 8.94
N PHE A 73 3.91 -13.25 10.07
CA PHE A 73 3.07 -14.36 10.51
C PHE A 73 1.95 -14.66 9.50
N LEU A 74 1.23 -13.65 9.01
CA LEU A 74 0.21 -13.82 7.97
C LEU A 74 0.77 -14.46 6.69
N ARG A 75 1.95 -14.03 6.25
CA ARG A 75 2.64 -14.64 5.10
C ARG A 75 2.97 -16.11 5.31
N ASP A 76 3.27 -16.52 6.53
CA ASP A 76 3.59 -17.92 6.85
C ASP A 76 2.34 -18.80 6.94
N ILE A 77 1.24 -18.32 7.51
CA ILE A 77 -0.03 -19.08 7.54
C ILE A 77 -0.65 -19.19 6.14
N ILE A 78 -0.51 -18.18 5.25
CA ILE A 78 -0.98 -18.27 3.85
C ILE A 78 -0.29 -19.43 3.13
N LYS A 79 1.00 -19.66 3.36
CA LYS A 79 1.73 -20.81 2.77
C LYS A 79 1.28 -22.16 3.31
N LYS A 80 0.69 -22.19 4.52
CA LYS A 80 0.22 -23.39 5.22
C LYS A 80 -1.29 -23.35 5.45
N GLN A 81 -2.02 -22.72 4.53
CA GLN A 81 -3.42 -22.34 4.75
C GLN A 81 -4.40 -23.50 4.96
N GLU A 82 -4.04 -24.70 4.48
CA GLU A 82 -4.84 -25.92 4.67
C GLU A 82 -4.69 -26.54 6.07
N GLY A 83 -3.58 -26.25 6.76
CA GLY A 83 -3.24 -26.86 8.04
C GLY A 83 -1.87 -26.40 8.53
N PHE A 84 -1.82 -25.87 9.76
CA PHE A 84 -0.58 -25.56 10.45
C PHE A 84 -0.70 -25.79 11.95
N LYS A 85 0.41 -26.17 12.56
CA LYS A 85 0.58 -26.17 14.02
C LYS A 85 1.26 -24.89 14.49
N PRO A 86 1.04 -24.44 15.73
CA PRO A 86 1.66 -23.22 16.25
C PRO A 86 3.18 -23.18 16.05
N GLU A 87 3.86 -24.31 16.27
CA GLU A 87 5.32 -24.42 16.19
C GLU A 87 5.85 -24.14 14.78
N GLU A 88 5.05 -24.46 13.75
CA GLU A 88 5.42 -24.32 12.34
C GLU A 88 5.38 -22.88 11.85
N VAL A 89 4.80 -21.96 12.62
CA VAL A 89 4.61 -20.54 12.27
C VAL A 89 5.29 -19.59 13.27
N THR A 90 6.23 -20.12 14.06
CA THR A 90 7.08 -19.38 15.02
C THR A 90 8.34 -18.76 14.39
N ARG A 91 8.53 -18.85 13.08
CA ARG A 91 9.79 -18.45 12.43
C ARG A 91 10.18 -16.98 12.69
N TYR A 92 9.19 -16.12 12.83
CA TYR A 92 9.35 -14.66 12.86
C TYR A 92 8.84 -14.01 14.15
N ALA A 93 8.39 -14.81 15.11
CA ALA A 93 7.84 -14.34 16.37
C ALA A 93 8.08 -15.39 17.47
N THR A 94 8.13 -14.97 18.74
CA THR A 94 8.24 -15.92 19.84
C THR A 94 6.98 -16.80 19.92
N SER A 95 7.08 -17.96 20.58
CA SER A 95 5.92 -18.85 20.76
C SER A 95 4.74 -18.15 21.45
N GLY A 96 5.02 -17.26 22.43
CA GLY A 96 3.99 -16.45 23.10
C GLY A 96 3.27 -15.51 22.14
N VAL A 97 4.01 -14.71 21.37
CA VAL A 97 3.44 -13.78 20.38
C VAL A 97 2.70 -14.53 19.27
N THR A 98 3.24 -15.66 18.82
CA THR A 98 2.60 -16.51 17.81
C THR A 98 1.24 -17.01 18.30
N LYS A 99 1.18 -17.45 19.57
CA LYS A 99 -0.08 -17.88 20.18
C LYS A 99 -1.07 -16.72 20.27
N GLU A 100 -0.65 -15.54 20.71
CA GLU A 100 -1.50 -14.34 20.73
C GLU A 100 -2.06 -13.99 19.34
N TYR A 101 -1.26 -14.14 18.28
CA TYR A 101 -1.72 -13.93 16.91
C TYR A 101 -2.73 -14.99 16.45
N ILE A 102 -2.52 -16.27 16.80
CA ILE A 102 -3.49 -17.34 16.52
C ILE A 102 -4.80 -17.08 17.27
N ASP A 103 -4.73 -16.80 18.57
CA ASP A 103 -5.89 -16.50 19.42
C ASP A 103 -6.66 -15.29 18.87
N TYR A 104 -5.95 -14.24 18.44
CA TYR A 104 -6.55 -13.09 17.78
C TYR A 104 -7.28 -13.47 16.49
N LEU A 105 -6.64 -14.23 15.58
CA LEU A 105 -7.26 -14.66 14.31
C LEU A 105 -8.44 -15.61 14.49
N LEU A 106 -8.43 -16.44 15.53
CA LEU A 106 -9.58 -17.28 15.93
C LEU A 106 -10.75 -16.39 16.38
N ASN A 107 -10.47 -15.41 17.24
CA ASN A 107 -11.50 -14.52 17.79
C ASN A 107 -12.19 -13.68 16.70
N ILE A 108 -11.46 -13.23 15.69
CA ILE A 108 -12.03 -12.48 14.55
C ILE A 108 -12.51 -13.40 13.40
N GLY A 109 -12.48 -14.71 13.60
CA GLY A 109 -13.04 -15.70 12.68
C GLY A 109 -12.29 -15.90 11.37
N MET A 110 -11.01 -15.52 11.28
CA MET A 110 -10.18 -15.71 10.09
C MET A 110 -9.48 -17.07 10.04
N VAL A 111 -9.23 -17.65 11.21
CA VAL A 111 -8.67 -19.00 11.38
C VAL A 111 -9.72 -19.87 12.07
N GLU A 112 -9.73 -21.16 11.76
CA GLU A 112 -10.51 -22.17 12.47
C GLU A 112 -9.62 -23.29 13.00
N TYR A 113 -10.00 -23.83 14.17
CA TYR A 113 -9.31 -24.99 14.75
C TYR A 113 -9.94 -26.28 14.23
N HIS A 114 -9.12 -27.11 13.58
CA HIS A 114 -9.48 -28.41 13.06
C HIS A 114 -8.46 -29.43 13.59
N TYR A 115 -8.77 -30.01 14.76
CA TYR A 115 -7.83 -30.84 15.52
C TYR A 115 -7.05 -31.81 14.62
N PRO A 116 -5.70 -31.86 14.73
CA PRO A 116 -4.85 -31.16 15.70
C PRO A 116 -4.32 -29.79 15.20
N GLU A 117 -4.86 -29.23 14.13
CA GLU A 117 -4.27 -28.12 13.38
C GLU A 117 -5.18 -26.90 13.29
N TYR A 118 -4.62 -25.78 12.84
CA TYR A 118 -5.34 -24.57 12.47
C TYR A 118 -5.34 -24.40 10.96
N ARG A 119 -6.39 -23.80 10.40
CA ARG A 119 -6.44 -23.49 8.97
C ARG A 119 -7.12 -22.15 8.70
N LEU A 120 -6.79 -21.52 7.58
CA LEU A 120 -7.48 -20.30 7.15
C LEU A 120 -8.92 -20.64 6.76
N LYS A 121 -9.88 -19.84 7.22
CA LYS A 121 -11.30 -20.07 6.92
C LYS A 121 -11.61 -19.79 5.45
N ASN A 122 -11.11 -18.66 4.94
CA ASN A 122 -11.26 -18.27 3.55
C ASN A 122 -10.00 -18.68 2.79
N ARG A 123 -10.14 -19.65 1.88
CA ARG A 123 -9.07 -20.23 1.07
C ARG A 123 -9.64 -20.65 -0.30
N PRO A 124 -8.82 -20.66 -1.38
CA PRO A 124 -7.40 -20.38 -1.40
C PRO A 124 -7.07 -18.89 -1.39
N ILE A 125 -6.00 -18.50 -0.67
CA ILE A 125 -5.35 -17.18 -0.74
C ILE A 125 -4.01 -17.37 -1.42
N LYS A 126 -3.78 -16.73 -2.58
CA LYS A 126 -2.53 -16.92 -3.33
C LYS A 126 -1.33 -16.26 -2.66
N SER A 127 -1.50 -15.05 -2.15
CA SER A 127 -0.39 -14.29 -1.55
C SER A 127 -0.88 -13.21 -0.59
N PHE A 128 0.05 -12.63 0.17
CA PHE A 128 -0.22 -11.47 1.03
C PHE A 128 -0.23 -10.13 0.27
N GLY A 129 0.10 -10.13 -1.03
CA GLY A 129 0.30 -8.91 -1.82
C GLY A 129 -0.92 -7.99 -1.82
N GLU A 130 -2.09 -8.50 -2.23
CA GLU A 130 -3.34 -7.70 -2.28
C GLU A 130 -3.73 -7.13 -0.91
N THR A 131 -3.48 -7.87 0.17
CA THR A 131 -3.75 -7.40 1.54
C THR A 131 -2.79 -6.28 1.97
N LEU A 132 -1.52 -6.36 1.53
CA LEU A 132 -0.54 -5.30 1.77
C LEU A 132 -0.86 -4.03 0.97
N GLU A 133 -1.31 -4.17 -0.28
CA GLU A 133 -1.79 -3.07 -1.11
C GLU A 133 -2.99 -2.35 -0.49
N TRP A 134 -4.00 -3.12 -0.08
CA TRP A 134 -5.13 -2.60 0.68
C TRP A 134 -4.69 -1.87 1.94
N PHE A 135 -3.81 -2.48 2.74
CA PHE A 135 -3.32 -1.91 4.00
C PHE A 135 -2.60 -0.57 3.79
N LEU A 136 -1.74 -0.47 2.79
CA LEU A 136 -1.05 0.78 2.45
C LEU A 136 -2.06 1.84 1.97
N SER A 137 -3.07 1.45 1.20
CA SER A 137 -4.16 2.37 0.81
C SER A 137 -4.93 2.90 2.03
N GLU A 138 -5.15 2.05 3.03
CA GLU A 138 -5.81 2.45 4.28
C GLU A 138 -4.93 3.37 5.12
N ILE A 139 -3.59 3.21 5.10
CA ILE A 139 -2.68 4.19 5.72
C ILE A 139 -2.86 5.57 5.09
N PHE A 140 -2.86 5.67 3.75
CA PHE A 140 -3.09 6.95 3.07
C PHE A 140 -4.44 7.57 3.45
N LYS A 141 -5.51 6.77 3.45
CA LYS A 141 -6.87 7.23 3.76
C LYS A 141 -7.03 7.66 5.24
N ARG A 142 -6.53 6.84 6.18
CA ARG A 142 -6.78 7.02 7.62
C ARG A 142 -5.81 7.97 8.29
N GLU A 143 -4.52 7.86 7.95
CA GLU A 143 -3.46 8.60 8.66
C GLU A 143 -3.15 9.95 7.98
N PHE A 144 -3.45 10.07 6.68
CA PHE A 144 -3.12 11.27 5.90
C PHE A 144 -4.32 11.92 5.20
N ALA A 145 -5.53 11.37 5.33
CA ALA A 145 -6.72 11.85 4.63
C ALA A 145 -6.54 11.98 3.10
N ILE A 146 -5.73 11.11 2.52
CA ILE A 146 -5.39 11.10 1.10
C ILE A 146 -6.30 10.12 0.35
N GLU A 147 -6.88 10.58 -0.76
CA GLU A 147 -7.58 9.71 -1.72
C GLU A 147 -6.58 8.72 -2.32
N ALA A 148 -6.80 7.42 -2.14
CA ALA A 148 -5.93 6.35 -2.63
C ALA A 148 -6.74 5.18 -3.19
N ILE A 149 -6.25 4.61 -4.29
CA ILE A 149 -6.81 3.45 -4.97
C ILE A 149 -5.67 2.42 -5.12
N TRP A 150 -5.98 1.13 -5.07
CA TRP A 150 -5.00 0.05 -5.14
C TRP A 150 -5.42 -1.06 -6.14
N GLY A 151 -4.48 -1.92 -6.53
CA GLY A 151 -4.69 -3.02 -7.47
C GLY A 151 -5.24 -2.56 -8.83
N ILE A 152 -4.68 -1.50 -9.40
CA ILE A 152 -5.27 -0.76 -10.52
C ILE A 152 -4.84 -1.36 -11.86
N ARG A 153 -5.83 -1.56 -12.75
CA ARG A 153 -5.63 -1.88 -14.16
C ARG A 153 -6.18 -0.78 -15.02
N PHE A 154 -5.36 -0.25 -15.92
CA PHE A 154 -5.79 0.73 -16.91
C PHE A 154 -6.25 0.07 -18.20
N LYS A 155 -7.15 0.75 -18.92
CA LYS A 155 -7.55 0.34 -20.26
C LYS A 155 -6.46 0.73 -21.28
N ARG A 156 -5.90 -0.25 -22.00
CA ARG A 156 -4.86 -0.05 -23.04
C ARG A 156 -3.62 0.70 -22.52
N PRO A 157 -2.94 0.21 -21.47
CA PRO A 157 -1.73 0.85 -21.01
C PRO A 157 -0.62 0.72 -22.07
N LYS A 158 0.30 1.69 -22.15
CA LYS A 158 1.46 1.57 -23.05
C LYS A 158 2.45 0.52 -22.53
N VAL A 159 2.48 0.34 -21.21
CA VAL A 159 3.30 -0.65 -20.50
C VAL A 159 2.40 -1.74 -19.91
N GLY A 160 2.89 -2.97 -19.85
CA GLY A 160 2.13 -4.07 -19.26
C GLY A 160 2.10 -4.04 -17.73
N GLY A 161 1.11 -4.72 -17.14
CA GLY A 161 1.02 -4.96 -15.70
C GLY A 161 0.03 -4.05 -14.97
N ASP A 162 -0.10 -4.33 -13.67
CA ASP A 162 -0.99 -3.65 -12.75
C ASP A 162 -0.21 -2.53 -12.03
N TYR A 163 -0.92 -1.52 -11.52
CA TYR A 163 -0.38 -0.46 -10.68
C TYR A 163 -0.85 -0.70 -9.25
N ASP A 164 0.08 -1.01 -8.35
CA ASP A 164 -0.25 -1.49 -7.01
C ASP A 164 -1.00 -0.46 -6.18
N LEU A 165 -0.54 0.80 -6.14
CA LEU A 165 -1.24 1.89 -5.43
C LEU A 165 -1.01 3.24 -6.10
N ILE A 166 -2.09 4.01 -6.25
CA ILE A 166 -2.05 5.40 -6.69
C ILE A 166 -2.82 6.26 -5.69
N ALA A 167 -2.24 7.38 -5.31
CA ALA A 167 -2.81 8.32 -4.36
C ALA A 167 -2.74 9.77 -4.86
N LYS A 168 -3.68 10.60 -4.42
CA LYS A 168 -3.74 12.05 -4.72
C LYS A 168 -3.19 12.85 -3.53
N VAL A 169 -2.02 13.43 -3.72
CA VAL A 169 -1.37 14.32 -2.75
C VAL A 169 -1.58 15.76 -3.25
N ASP A 170 -2.57 16.47 -2.71
CA ASP A 170 -3.07 17.73 -3.25
C ASP A 170 -3.45 17.63 -4.74
N SER A 171 -2.73 18.32 -5.64
CA SER A 171 -2.90 18.24 -7.09
C SER A 171 -1.95 17.23 -7.76
N SER A 172 -1.07 16.62 -6.97
CA SER A 172 -0.03 15.70 -7.41
C SER A 172 -0.49 14.24 -7.32
N ILE A 173 0.04 13.42 -8.22
CA ILE A 173 -0.09 11.97 -8.19
C ILE A 173 1.11 11.37 -7.48
N LEU A 174 0.82 10.55 -6.48
CA LEU A 174 1.76 9.60 -5.91
C LEU A 174 1.46 8.21 -6.49
N TYR A 175 2.49 7.55 -7.00
CA TYR A 175 2.45 6.14 -7.37
C TYR A 175 3.37 5.35 -6.45
N MET A 176 2.88 4.22 -5.95
CA MET A 176 3.66 3.30 -5.12
C MET A 176 3.63 1.89 -5.72
N GLU A 177 4.82 1.34 -5.97
CA GLU A 177 5.04 -0.08 -6.22
C GLU A 177 5.29 -0.79 -4.88
N ILE A 178 4.63 -1.93 -4.67
CA ILE A 178 4.54 -2.60 -3.39
C ILE A 178 5.05 -4.04 -3.54
N LYS A 179 6.06 -4.39 -2.74
CA LYS A 179 6.61 -5.75 -2.70
C LYS A 179 6.42 -6.35 -1.31
N SER A 180 5.64 -7.43 -1.25
CA SER A 180 5.47 -8.24 -0.04
C SER A 180 6.55 -9.32 0.13
N SER A 181 7.37 -9.54 -0.91
CA SER A 181 8.45 -10.53 -0.91
C SER A 181 9.73 -9.93 -0.30
N PRO A 182 10.55 -10.72 0.42
CA PRO A 182 11.81 -10.22 0.96
C PRO A 182 12.75 -9.79 -0.17
N PRO A 183 13.71 -8.86 0.08
CA PRO A 183 14.62 -8.34 -0.93
C PRO A 183 15.26 -9.41 -1.80
N LYS A 184 15.65 -10.55 -1.21
CA LYS A 184 16.29 -11.67 -1.93
C LYS A 184 15.44 -12.24 -3.08
N GLN A 185 14.13 -12.09 -3.03
CA GLN A 185 13.16 -12.56 -4.04
C GLN A 185 12.72 -11.46 -5.02
N ILE A 186 13.21 -10.23 -4.85
CA ILE A 186 13.00 -9.15 -5.83
C ILE A 186 14.05 -9.27 -6.93
N TYR A 187 13.61 -9.20 -8.19
CA TYR A 187 14.44 -9.37 -9.39
C TYR A 187 14.58 -8.07 -10.18
N GLN A 188 15.66 -7.92 -10.96
CA GLN A 188 15.96 -6.66 -11.68
C GLN A 188 14.82 -6.21 -12.58
N LYS A 189 14.15 -7.17 -13.23
CA LYS A 189 12.98 -6.91 -14.08
C LYS A 189 11.85 -6.15 -13.37
N GLU A 190 11.71 -6.30 -12.06
CA GLU A 190 10.70 -5.59 -11.29
C GLU A 190 11.07 -4.12 -11.10
N ILE A 191 12.37 -3.82 -10.96
CA ILE A 191 12.86 -2.44 -10.93
C ILE A 191 12.69 -1.81 -12.31
N SER A 192 13.05 -2.51 -13.39
CA SER A 192 12.83 -2.02 -14.76
C SER A 192 11.35 -1.73 -15.01
N ALA A 193 10.44 -2.64 -14.61
CA ALA A 193 9.00 -2.45 -14.74
C ALA A 193 8.45 -1.27 -13.91
N PHE A 194 9.02 -1.02 -12.72
CA PHE A 194 8.70 0.16 -11.93
C PHE A 194 9.06 1.45 -12.68
N PHE A 195 10.27 1.54 -13.25
CA PHE A 195 10.66 2.70 -14.06
C PHE A 195 9.79 2.88 -15.31
N GLU A 196 9.44 1.79 -16.01
CA GLU A 196 8.51 1.84 -17.14
C GLU A 196 7.14 2.42 -16.74
N ARG A 197 6.61 2.04 -15.58
CA ARG A 197 5.35 2.60 -15.05
C ARG A 197 5.48 4.07 -14.64
N ILE A 198 6.60 4.49 -14.07
CA ILE A 198 6.87 5.92 -13.80
C ILE A 198 6.93 6.70 -15.11
N GLU A 199 7.60 6.18 -16.13
CA GLU A 199 7.71 6.81 -17.44
C GLU A 199 6.35 6.88 -18.17
N ASP A 200 5.47 5.89 -18.00
CA ASP A 200 4.12 5.94 -18.56
C ASP A 200 3.21 6.91 -17.79
N LEU A 201 3.16 6.79 -16.46
CA LEU A 201 2.23 7.55 -15.61
C LEU A 201 2.68 9.00 -15.35
N HIS A 202 3.97 9.29 -15.40
CA HIS A 202 4.56 10.58 -15.00
C HIS A 202 4.01 11.11 -13.65
N PRO A 203 4.12 10.35 -12.55
CA PRO A 203 3.73 10.83 -11.23
C PRO A 203 4.73 11.86 -10.69
N GLU A 204 4.27 12.78 -9.84
CA GLU A 204 5.14 13.74 -9.16
C GLU A 204 5.90 13.10 -7.99
N ILE A 205 5.33 12.04 -7.39
CA ILE A 205 5.95 11.25 -6.32
C ILE A 205 5.88 9.77 -6.72
N SER A 206 7.02 9.10 -6.77
CA SER A 206 7.11 7.66 -6.99
C SER A 206 7.72 6.99 -5.77
N VAL A 207 7.14 5.89 -5.31
CA VAL A 207 7.63 5.15 -4.15
C VAL A 207 7.80 3.69 -4.52
N PHE A 208 8.96 3.12 -4.24
CA PHE A 208 9.17 1.68 -4.22
C PHE A 208 9.19 1.23 -2.77
N PHE A 209 8.18 0.47 -2.36
CA PHE A 209 8.02 -0.04 -1.00
C PHE A 209 8.30 -1.54 -0.95
N ASP A 210 9.22 -1.95 -0.08
CA ASP A 210 9.51 -3.36 0.23
C ASP A 210 9.09 -3.67 1.69
N ASP A 211 8.16 -4.61 1.90
CA ASP A 211 7.70 -5.05 3.22
C ASP A 211 8.74 -5.91 3.93
N THR A 212 9.81 -5.24 4.34
CA THR A 212 10.95 -5.79 5.04
C THR A 212 11.53 -4.80 6.05
N GLU A 213 12.20 -5.30 7.08
CA GLU A 213 13.08 -4.49 7.93
C GLU A 213 14.56 -4.72 7.61
N LEU A 214 14.84 -5.58 6.62
CA LEU A 214 16.20 -5.87 6.17
C LEU A 214 16.80 -4.64 5.46
N ARG A 215 18.13 -4.61 5.45
CA ARG A 215 18.90 -3.57 4.78
C ARG A 215 18.68 -3.64 3.27
N MET A 216 18.23 -2.53 2.68
CA MET A 216 18.00 -2.40 1.25
C MET A 216 19.24 -1.97 0.48
N LYS A 217 20.21 -1.33 1.15
CA LYS A 217 21.44 -0.81 0.52
C LYS A 217 22.17 -1.86 -0.32
N ASP A 218 22.21 -3.09 0.19
CA ASP A 218 23.07 -4.15 -0.37
C ASP A 218 22.43 -4.89 -1.54
N LYS A 219 21.15 -4.63 -1.85
CA LYS A 219 20.47 -5.28 -2.97
C LYS A 219 19.56 -4.34 -3.73
N ILE A 220 18.49 -3.85 -3.11
CA ILE A 220 17.47 -3.04 -3.79
C ILE A 220 18.09 -1.74 -4.33
N VAL A 221 18.86 -1.02 -3.51
CA VAL A 221 19.53 0.20 -3.96
C VAL A 221 20.49 -0.07 -5.11
N LEU A 222 21.29 -1.15 -5.04
CA LEU A 222 22.20 -1.54 -6.14
C LEU A 222 21.44 -1.84 -7.45
N MET A 223 20.29 -2.49 -7.36
CA MET A 223 19.44 -2.79 -8.53
C MET A 223 18.87 -1.51 -9.15
N PHE A 224 18.52 -0.51 -8.34
CA PHE A 224 18.17 0.82 -8.82
C PHE A 224 19.35 1.52 -9.49
N GLU A 225 20.54 1.49 -8.89
CA GLU A 225 21.74 2.08 -9.51
C GLU A 225 22.07 1.41 -10.85
N GLU A 226 21.92 0.09 -10.94
CA GLU A 226 22.09 -0.65 -12.19
C GLU A 226 21.09 -0.21 -13.25
N GLU A 227 19.82 -0.03 -12.89
CA GLU A 227 18.78 0.43 -13.81
C GLU A 227 19.05 1.87 -14.28
N LEU A 228 19.45 2.77 -13.37
CA LEU A 228 19.79 4.15 -13.70
C LEU A 228 21.00 4.22 -14.65
N ARG A 229 22.04 3.40 -14.41
CA ARG A 229 23.22 3.31 -15.31
C ARG A 229 22.85 2.85 -16.72
N LYS A 230 21.82 2.03 -16.88
CA LYS A 230 21.33 1.59 -18.20
C LYS A 230 20.55 2.71 -18.91
N LYS A 231 19.79 3.50 -18.16
CA LYS A 231 18.90 4.53 -18.72
C LYS A 231 19.57 5.87 -18.98
N PHE A 232 20.62 6.22 -18.24
CA PHE A 232 21.22 7.55 -18.27
C PHE A 232 22.74 7.49 -18.46
N THR A 233 23.26 8.34 -19.35
CA THR A 233 24.72 8.51 -19.53
C THR A 233 25.39 9.07 -18.27
N ASN A 234 24.71 9.98 -17.57
CA ASN A 234 25.11 10.47 -16.26
C ASN A 234 23.97 10.17 -15.26
N PRO A 235 23.98 8.98 -14.63
CA PRO A 235 22.88 8.57 -13.76
C PRO A 235 22.79 9.45 -12.52
N PRO A 236 21.58 9.84 -12.10
CA PRO A 236 21.40 10.56 -10.85
C PRO A 236 21.84 9.70 -9.67
N GLU A 237 22.36 10.35 -8.63
CA GLU A 237 22.77 9.67 -7.40
C GLU A 237 21.55 9.23 -6.58
N ILE A 238 21.66 8.07 -5.94
CA ILE A 238 20.69 7.62 -4.93
C ILE A 238 21.17 8.12 -3.56
N ILE A 239 20.47 9.12 -3.03
CA ILE A 239 20.85 9.77 -1.78
C ILE A 239 20.07 9.14 -0.62
N ARG A 240 20.77 8.80 0.46
CA ARG A 240 20.13 8.33 1.71
C ARG A 240 19.59 9.54 2.46
N MET A 241 18.29 9.54 2.75
CA MET A 241 17.67 10.55 3.63
C MET A 241 17.99 10.24 5.09
N GLU A 242 17.61 9.04 5.52
CA GLU A 242 17.88 8.51 6.86
C GLU A 242 17.66 7.01 6.86
N LYS A 243 18.40 6.26 7.70
CA LYS A 243 18.25 4.79 7.85
C LYS A 243 18.05 4.10 6.49
N GLU A 244 16.94 3.39 6.29
CA GLU A 244 16.60 2.68 5.05
C GLU A 244 15.61 3.47 4.17
N LEU A 245 15.70 4.80 4.17
CA LEU A 245 14.93 5.72 3.34
C LEU A 245 15.89 6.40 2.35
N PHE A 246 15.63 6.25 1.06
CA PHE A 246 16.47 6.81 -0.01
C PHE A 246 15.62 7.57 -1.02
N HIS A 247 16.24 8.50 -1.75
CA HIS A 247 15.59 9.22 -2.83
C HIS A 247 16.50 9.44 -4.04
N ILE A 248 15.86 9.68 -5.18
CA ILE A 248 16.49 10.03 -6.47
C ILE A 248 15.76 11.28 -6.97
N ASN A 249 16.50 12.37 -7.18
CA ASN A 249 15.99 13.65 -7.69
C ASN A 249 14.75 14.19 -6.95
N ASP A 250 14.62 13.89 -5.65
CA ASP A 250 13.47 14.30 -4.81
C ASP A 250 12.08 13.85 -5.35
N LYS A 251 12.06 12.87 -6.27
CA LYS A 251 10.84 12.37 -6.93
C LYS A 251 10.61 10.88 -6.73
N ILE A 252 11.68 10.07 -6.76
CA ILE A 252 11.59 8.62 -6.57
C ILE A 252 12.14 8.30 -5.20
N PHE A 253 11.37 7.58 -4.38
CA PHE A 253 11.72 7.19 -3.03
C PHE A 253 11.78 5.66 -2.92
N ILE A 254 12.76 5.16 -2.17
CA ILE A 254 12.92 3.73 -1.88
C ILE A 254 12.81 3.59 -0.37
N ILE A 255 11.79 2.85 0.09
CA ILE A 255 11.48 2.71 1.50
C ILE A 255 11.13 1.27 1.86
N ASN A 256 11.24 0.96 3.15
CA ASN A 256 10.82 -0.32 3.68
C ASN A 256 9.94 -0.17 4.92
N ALA A 257 9.65 -1.30 5.57
CA ALA A 257 8.82 -1.36 6.76
C ALA A 257 9.56 -1.03 8.07
N LYS A 258 10.87 -0.72 8.02
CA LYS A 258 11.69 -0.51 9.23
C LYS A 258 11.20 0.66 10.08
N ASP A 259 11.20 0.43 11.39
CA ASP A 259 10.66 1.28 12.45
C ASP A 259 9.13 1.43 12.40
N ASN A 260 8.59 2.07 11.34
CA ASN A 260 7.16 2.29 11.16
C ASN A 260 6.84 2.76 9.73
N ILE A 261 5.90 2.09 9.04
CA ILE A 261 5.50 2.44 7.67
C ILE A 261 4.87 3.84 7.59
N VAL A 262 3.96 4.18 8.52
CA VAL A 262 3.29 5.49 8.56
C VAL A 262 4.33 6.60 8.69
N SER A 263 5.28 6.45 9.62
CA SER A 263 6.36 7.44 9.80
C SER A 263 7.25 7.57 8.56
N ASN A 264 7.52 6.48 7.85
CA ASN A 264 8.32 6.52 6.62
C ASN A 264 7.57 7.26 5.49
N ILE A 265 6.27 7.03 5.35
CA ILE A 265 5.42 7.77 4.39
C ILE A 265 5.35 9.25 4.77
N GLU A 266 5.15 9.57 6.05
CA GLU A 266 5.12 10.95 6.55
C GLU A 266 6.40 11.72 6.20
N LYS A 267 7.57 11.08 6.34
CA LYS A 267 8.86 11.66 5.99
C LYS A 267 8.99 11.95 4.50
N ILE A 268 8.53 11.04 3.63
CA ILE A 268 8.52 11.27 2.18
C ILE A 268 7.65 12.47 1.84
N LEU A 269 6.41 12.51 2.35
CA LEU A 269 5.48 13.60 2.09
C LEU A 269 6.04 14.93 2.60
N SER A 270 6.54 14.94 3.84
CA SER A 270 7.18 16.12 4.43
C SER A 270 8.38 16.60 3.62
N TRP A 271 9.21 15.69 3.13
CA TRP A 271 10.36 16.03 2.28
C TRP A 271 9.92 16.66 0.96
N TYR A 272 8.97 16.04 0.27
CA TYR A 272 8.41 16.53 -0.99
C TYR A 272 7.85 17.96 -0.84
N PHE A 273 7.04 18.21 0.19
CA PHE A 273 6.45 19.53 0.41
C PHE A 273 7.44 20.61 0.86
N ARG A 274 8.52 20.24 1.54
CA ARG A 274 9.54 21.20 1.99
C ARG A 274 10.49 21.63 0.88
N ARG A 275 10.72 20.76 -0.12
CA ARG A 275 11.65 21.03 -1.23
C ARG A 275 11.00 21.56 -2.50
N ASN A 276 9.68 21.39 -2.67
CA ASN A 276 8.94 21.99 -3.79
C ASN A 276 8.42 23.41 -3.48
N LYS A 277 9.13 24.17 -2.64
CA LYS A 277 8.91 25.61 -2.43
C LYS A 277 9.94 26.43 -3.16
#